data_AF-A0A2S6TMJ3-F1
#
_entry.id   AF-A0A2S6TMJ3-F1
#
_cell.length_a   1.000
_cell.length_b   1.000
_cell.length_c   1.000
_cell.angle_alpha   90.00
_cell.angle_beta   90.00
_cell.angle_gamma   90.00
#
_symmetry.space_group_name_H-M   'P 1'
#
loop_
_entity.id
_entity.type
_entity.pdbx_description
1 polymer ?
#
loop_
_entity_poly.entity_id
_entity_poly.type
_entity_poly.pdbx_seq_one_letter_code
_entity_poly.pdbx_strand_id
1 'polypeptide(L)'
;MLAEILEWFLTPCPLTARRLGYLNETIAIRARHRRHRSRWQPHLEATRAFVERAASATVSKRCATVLGSGPLYDVPLDLLSETFDRVELVDFIHPQEARRAATQLPNVALRTEDISGAAAALAKLPRTAVSPPNLGPPLSFSPETDLVISVNLLSQLPEIPYNR
;
A
#
# COMPACT_ATOMS: atom_id res chain seq x y z
N MET A 1 9.64 19.64 4.72
CA MET A 1 10.90 19.58 5.48
C MET A 1 10.71 19.13 6.93
N LEU A 2 10.28 19.96 7.89
CA LEU A 2 10.18 19.51 9.30
C LEU A 2 9.13 18.39 9.54
N ALA A 3 7.94 18.53 8.96
CA ALA A 3 6.89 17.50 9.09
C ALA A 3 7.28 16.17 8.42
N GLU A 4 8.02 16.23 7.31
CA GLU A 4 8.51 15.04 6.59
C GLU A 4 9.63 14.34 7.36
N ILE A 5 10.51 15.10 8.02
CA ILE A 5 11.53 14.54 8.91
C ILE A 5 10.86 13.81 10.07
N LEU A 6 9.87 14.44 10.71
CA LEU A 6 9.13 13.82 11.80
C LEU A 6 8.42 12.53 11.33
N GLU A 7 7.77 12.57 10.18
CA GLU A 7 7.12 11.41 9.57
C GLU A 7 8.11 10.29 9.26
N TRP A 8 9.31 10.62 8.76
CA TRP A 8 10.37 9.66 8.51
C TRP A 8 10.82 8.94 9.79
N PHE A 9 11.00 9.69 10.89
CA PHE A 9 11.38 9.09 12.17
C PHE A 9 10.27 8.23 12.77
N LEU A 10 9.03 8.74 12.76
CA LEU A 10 7.91 8.13 13.47
C LEU A 10 7.26 6.98 12.71
N THR A 11 7.38 6.90 11.39
CA THR A 11 6.71 5.83 10.61
C THR A 11 7.39 4.49 10.85
N PRO A 12 6.70 3.51 11.46
CA PRO A 12 7.24 2.16 11.62
C PRO A 12 7.27 1.48 10.25
N CYS A 13 8.44 1.03 9.84
CA CYS A 13 8.62 0.28 8.60
C CYS A 13 9.87 -0.62 8.67
N PRO A 14 9.94 -1.68 7.85
CA PRO A 14 11.12 -2.53 7.75
C PRO A 14 12.39 -1.73 7.42
N LEU A 15 13.55 -2.17 7.93
CA LEU A 15 14.84 -1.54 7.63
C LEU A 15 15.16 -1.58 6.14
N THR A 16 14.78 -2.65 5.44
CA THR A 16 14.91 -2.80 3.99
C THR A 16 14.12 -1.72 3.25
N ALA A 17 12.89 -1.45 3.70
CA ALA A 17 12.04 -0.39 3.13
C ALA A 17 12.69 1.00 3.28
N ARG A 18 13.31 1.28 4.44
CA ARG A 18 14.07 2.53 4.66
C ARG A 18 15.32 2.61 3.77
N ARG A 19 16.12 1.54 3.73
CA ARG A 19 17.40 1.49 2.99
C ARG A 19 17.24 1.56 1.48
N LEU A 20 16.13 1.06 0.96
CA LEU A 20 15.85 1.12 -0.48
C LEU A 20 15.16 2.42 -0.89
N GLY A 21 14.65 3.22 0.07
CA GLY A 21 14.04 4.51 -0.22
C GLY A 21 12.51 4.48 -0.34
N TYR A 22 11.87 3.33 -0.12
CA TYR A 22 10.40 3.22 -0.15
C TYR A 22 9.74 4.18 0.83
N LEU A 23 10.30 4.37 2.04
CA LEU A 23 9.76 5.33 3.01
C LEU A 23 9.79 6.77 2.48
N ASN A 24 10.87 7.13 1.78
CA ASN A 24 10.99 8.46 1.18
C ASN A 24 9.93 8.66 0.10
N GLU A 25 9.67 7.63 -0.71
CA GLU A 25 8.60 7.68 -1.71
C GLU A 25 7.21 7.77 -1.09
N THR A 26 6.92 7.02 -0.01
CA THR A 26 5.65 7.14 0.71
C THR A 26 5.41 8.58 1.20
N ILE A 27 6.43 9.21 1.79
CA ILE A 27 6.38 10.61 2.23
C ILE A 27 6.22 11.55 1.02
N ALA A 28 6.91 11.28 -0.08
CA ALA A 28 6.82 12.07 -1.30
C ALA A 28 5.44 11.99 -1.96
N ILE A 29 4.78 10.82 -1.96
CA ILE A 29 3.39 10.65 -2.40
C ILE A 29 2.47 11.57 -1.62
N ARG A 30 2.59 11.59 -0.29
CA ARG A 30 1.81 12.48 0.56
C ARG A 30 2.06 13.96 0.26
N ALA A 31 3.32 14.35 0.05
CA ALA A 31 3.65 15.72 -0.35
C ALA A 31 3.09 16.09 -1.74
N ARG A 32 3.14 15.16 -2.70
CA ARG A 32 2.52 15.32 -4.04
C ARG A 32 1.00 15.45 -3.95
N HIS A 33 0.34 14.59 -3.17
CA HIS A 33 -1.10 14.66 -2.92
C HIS A 33 -1.51 16.02 -2.36
N ARG A 34 -0.80 16.54 -1.34
CA ARG A 34 -1.10 17.88 -0.79
C ARG A 34 -0.98 19.00 -1.83
N ARG A 35 0.08 18.99 -2.65
CA ARG A 35 0.33 20.03 -3.67
C ARG A 35 -0.63 19.95 -4.85
N HIS A 36 -1.11 18.76 -5.20
CA HIS A 36 -1.90 18.51 -6.41
C HIS A 36 -3.28 17.96 -6.10
N ARG A 37 -3.81 18.20 -4.89
CA ARG A 37 -5.06 17.61 -4.40
C ARG A 37 -6.21 17.74 -5.39
N SER A 38 -6.46 18.95 -5.92
CA SER A 38 -7.54 19.19 -6.88
C SER A 38 -7.37 18.42 -8.19
N ARG A 39 -6.13 18.22 -8.64
CA ARG A 39 -5.83 17.46 -9.86
C ARG A 39 -5.91 15.96 -9.65
N TRP A 40 -5.65 15.47 -8.44
CA TRP A 40 -5.75 14.06 -8.09
C TRP A 40 -7.20 13.65 -7.81
N GLN A 41 -8.03 14.58 -7.33
CA GLN A 41 -9.39 14.30 -6.88
C GLN A 41 -10.22 13.45 -7.87
N PRO A 42 -10.27 13.74 -9.18
CA PRO A 42 -11.04 12.92 -10.13
C PRO A 42 -10.54 11.47 -10.22
N HIS A 43 -9.22 11.27 -10.14
CA HIS A 43 -8.64 9.93 -10.14
C HIS A 43 -8.96 9.18 -8.84
N LEU A 44 -8.85 9.84 -7.69
CA LEU A 44 -9.17 9.23 -6.39
C LEU A 44 -10.66 8.83 -6.32
N GLU A 45 -11.56 9.66 -6.86
CA GLU A 45 -12.99 9.36 -6.96
C GLU A 45 -13.27 8.18 -7.92
N ALA A 46 -12.62 8.17 -9.08
CA ALA A 46 -12.76 7.07 -10.03
C ALA A 46 -12.28 5.73 -9.45
N THR A 47 -11.16 5.72 -8.71
CA THR A 47 -10.65 4.53 -8.02
C THR A 47 -11.62 4.08 -6.92
N ARG A 48 -12.13 4.98 -6.08
CA ARG A 48 -13.14 4.63 -5.06
C ARG A 48 -14.39 4.02 -5.71
N ALA A 49 -14.95 4.66 -6.73
CA ALA A 49 -16.14 4.15 -7.44
C ALA A 49 -15.88 2.80 -8.14
N PHE A 50 -14.64 2.53 -8.58
CA PHE A 50 -14.26 1.21 -9.06
C PHE A 50 -14.27 0.18 -7.94
N VAL A 51 -13.65 0.49 -6.79
CA VAL A 51 -13.62 -0.38 -5.62
C VAL A 51 -15.02 -0.68 -5.10
N GLU A 52 -15.89 0.33 -5.01
CA GLU A 52 -17.27 0.19 -4.56
C GLU A 52 -18.07 -0.75 -5.48
N ARG A 53 -17.92 -0.62 -6.80
CA ARG A 53 -18.55 -1.53 -7.76
C ARG A 53 -18.03 -2.95 -7.64
N ALA A 54 -16.72 -3.12 -7.48
CA ALA A 54 -16.11 -4.44 -7.29
C ALA A 54 -16.61 -5.09 -5.99
N ALA A 55 -16.62 -4.32 -4.90
CA ALA A 55 -17.14 -4.73 -3.59
C ALA A 55 -18.61 -5.12 -3.68
N SER A 56 -19.45 -4.35 -4.35
CA SER A 56 -20.87 -4.68 -4.55
C SER A 56 -21.05 -6.00 -5.32
N ALA A 57 -20.27 -6.20 -6.39
CA ALA A 57 -20.36 -7.39 -7.24
C ALA A 57 -19.83 -8.69 -6.60
N THR A 58 -19.03 -8.62 -5.53
CA THR A 58 -18.53 -9.81 -4.84
C THR A 58 -19.67 -10.57 -4.16
N VAL A 59 -19.87 -11.86 -4.46
CA VAL A 59 -21.00 -12.62 -3.88
C VAL A 59 -20.79 -12.89 -2.38
N SER A 60 -19.62 -13.43 -2.02
CA SER A 60 -19.24 -13.68 -0.63
C SER A 60 -18.53 -12.47 -0.04
N LYS A 61 -18.72 -12.23 1.26
CA LYS A 61 -18.26 -11.02 1.95
C LYS A 61 -17.31 -11.32 3.11
N ARG A 62 -16.54 -12.41 3.06
CA ARG A 62 -15.69 -12.84 4.18
C ARG A 62 -14.44 -11.97 4.29
N CYS A 63 -13.70 -11.79 3.21
CA CYS A 63 -12.48 -10.98 3.25
C CYS A 63 -12.23 -10.20 1.96
N ALA A 64 -11.95 -8.90 2.12
CA ALA A 64 -11.40 -8.04 1.07
C ALA A 64 -9.93 -7.73 1.34
N THR A 65 -9.06 -7.99 0.37
CA THR A 65 -7.63 -7.67 0.43
C THR A 65 -7.29 -6.52 -0.51
N VAL A 66 -6.68 -5.48 0.02
CA VAL A 66 -6.28 -4.26 -0.69
C VAL A 66 -4.76 -4.22 -0.80
N LEU A 67 -4.23 -4.37 -2.01
CA LEU A 67 -2.81 -4.39 -2.32
C LEU A 67 -2.33 -2.99 -2.70
N GLY A 68 -1.30 -2.50 -2.00
CA GLY A 68 -0.78 -1.13 -2.17
C GLY A 68 -1.66 -0.09 -1.48
N SER A 69 -2.19 -0.42 -0.30
CA SER A 69 -3.15 0.44 0.42
C SER A 69 -2.62 1.84 0.78
N GLY A 70 -1.30 1.99 0.93
CA GLY A 70 -0.61 3.25 1.15
C GLY A 70 -1.28 4.15 2.20
N PRO A 71 -1.45 5.46 1.93
CA PRO A 71 -2.09 6.40 2.85
C PRO A 71 -3.64 6.40 2.77
N LEU A 72 -4.25 5.47 2.01
CA LEU A 72 -5.70 5.31 1.86
C LEU A 72 -6.43 6.47 1.14
N TYR A 73 -5.75 7.23 0.28
CA TYR A 73 -6.37 8.37 -0.42
C TYR A 73 -7.43 8.00 -1.45
N ASP A 74 -7.46 6.77 -1.91
CA ASP A 74 -8.38 6.24 -2.93
C ASP A 74 -9.05 4.92 -2.49
N VAL A 75 -8.79 4.47 -1.26
CA VAL A 75 -9.42 3.30 -0.65
C VAL A 75 -10.67 3.74 0.12
N PRO A 76 -11.89 3.29 -0.25
CA PRO A 76 -13.11 3.57 0.49
C PRO A 76 -13.19 2.66 1.73
N LEU A 77 -12.35 2.93 2.72
CA LEU A 77 -12.10 2.02 3.84
C LEU A 77 -13.38 1.70 4.65
N ASP A 78 -14.17 2.72 5.00
CA ASP A 78 -15.39 2.54 5.80
C ASP A 78 -16.37 1.62 5.08
N LEU A 79 -16.60 1.85 3.78
CA LEU A 79 -17.45 0.99 2.95
C LEU A 79 -16.94 -0.45 2.89
N LEU A 80 -15.63 -0.66 2.72
CA LEU A 80 -15.06 -2.01 2.74
C LEU A 80 -15.24 -2.68 4.11
N SER A 81 -15.06 -1.92 5.19
CA SER A 81 -15.20 -2.38 6.58
C SER A 81 -16.65 -2.74 6.92
N GLU A 82 -17.62 -2.02 6.37
CA GLU A 82 -19.06 -2.32 6.53
C GLU A 82 -19.51 -3.48 5.64
N THR A 83 -18.85 -3.67 4.49
CA THR A 83 -19.25 -4.67 3.49
C THR A 83 -18.67 -6.06 3.77
N PHE A 84 -17.47 -6.16 4.34
CA PHE A 84 -16.76 -7.42 4.53
C PHE A 84 -16.52 -7.76 6.00
N ASP A 85 -16.57 -9.05 6.36
CA ASP A 85 -16.28 -9.52 7.72
C ASP A 85 -14.85 -9.19 8.15
N ARG A 86 -13.92 -9.14 7.18
CA ARG A 86 -12.52 -8.75 7.36
C ARG A 86 -12.00 -7.93 6.18
N VAL A 87 -11.18 -6.93 6.46
CA VAL A 87 -10.43 -6.17 5.45
C VAL A 87 -8.94 -6.27 5.75
N GLU A 88 -8.15 -6.67 4.77
CA GLU A 88 -6.69 -6.70 4.85
C GLU A 88 -6.07 -5.60 3.99
N LEU A 89 -5.38 -4.67 4.64
CA LEU A 89 -4.61 -3.62 3.98
C LEU A 89 -3.16 -4.10 3.87
N VAL A 90 -2.73 -4.44 2.65
CA VAL A 90 -1.39 -4.94 2.36
C VAL A 90 -0.57 -3.82 1.74
N ASP A 91 0.54 -3.49 2.39
CA ASP A 91 1.52 -2.53 1.86
C ASP A 91 2.89 -2.82 2.48
N PHE A 92 3.96 -2.38 1.83
CA PHE A 92 5.29 -2.45 2.41
C PHE A 92 5.47 -1.41 3.52
N ILE A 93 4.73 -0.29 3.46
CA ILE A 93 4.75 0.78 4.45
C ILE A 93 3.33 1.29 4.72
N HIS A 94 2.94 1.29 5.99
CA HIS A 94 1.68 1.87 6.46
C HIS A 94 1.94 3.21 7.18
N PRO A 95 1.63 4.36 6.56
CA PRO A 95 1.76 5.67 7.21
C PRO A 95 0.89 5.78 8.47
N GLN A 96 1.22 6.73 9.35
CA GLN A 96 0.50 6.89 10.61
C GLN A 96 -0.99 7.16 10.44
N GLU A 97 -1.40 7.90 9.40
CA GLU A 97 -2.81 8.09 9.06
C GLU A 97 -3.54 6.79 8.74
N ALA A 98 -2.95 5.92 7.91
CA ALA A 98 -3.52 4.62 7.59
C ALA A 98 -3.60 3.72 8.82
N ARG A 99 -2.56 3.75 9.67
CA ARG A 99 -2.56 3.02 10.95
C ARG A 99 -3.69 3.47 11.87
N ARG A 100 -3.90 4.78 11.99
CA ARG A 100 -4.97 5.35 12.83
C ARG A 100 -6.35 4.98 12.28
N ALA A 101 -6.54 5.01 10.97
CA ALA A 101 -7.79 4.61 10.34
C ALA A 101 -8.09 3.12 10.62
N ALA A 102 -7.11 2.24 10.43
CA ALA A 102 -7.28 0.81 10.73
C ALA A 102 -7.60 0.54 12.21
N THR A 103 -6.98 1.26 13.15
CA THR A 103 -7.30 1.07 14.59
C THR A 103 -8.71 1.47 15.00
N GLN A 104 -9.41 2.27 14.18
CA GLN A 104 -10.79 2.69 14.45
C GLN A 104 -11.82 1.64 13.99
N LEU A 105 -11.39 0.66 13.18
CA LEU A 105 -12.25 -0.33 12.56
C LEU A 105 -11.82 -1.74 12.99
N PRO A 106 -12.64 -2.45 13.79
CA PRO A 106 -12.19 -3.68 14.47
C PRO A 106 -11.87 -4.85 13.53
N ASN A 107 -12.41 -4.83 12.31
CA ASN A 107 -12.21 -5.86 11.29
C ASN A 107 -11.16 -5.49 10.23
N VAL A 108 -10.42 -4.37 10.41
CA VAL A 108 -9.37 -3.95 9.48
C VAL A 108 -7.99 -4.34 10.04
N ALA A 109 -7.25 -5.16 9.28
CA ALA A 109 -5.91 -5.60 9.62
C ALA A 109 -4.87 -5.01 8.66
N LEU A 110 -3.73 -4.56 9.21
CA LEU A 110 -2.57 -4.12 8.41
C LEU A 110 -1.61 -5.29 8.23
N ARG A 111 -1.30 -5.63 6.98
CA ARG A 111 -0.27 -6.60 6.61
C ARG A 111 0.92 -5.85 6.00
N THR A 112 2.06 -5.88 6.71
CA THR A 112 3.29 -5.24 6.24
C THR A 112 4.09 -6.23 5.40
N GLU A 113 3.97 -6.17 4.08
CA GLU A 113 4.56 -7.16 3.16
C GLU A 113 5.11 -6.49 1.90
N ASP A 114 6.28 -6.96 1.46
CA ASP A 114 6.83 -6.62 0.15
C ASP A 114 6.15 -7.49 -0.91
N ILE A 115 5.17 -6.92 -1.60
CA ILE A 115 4.37 -7.62 -2.61
C ILE A 115 5.21 -8.02 -3.83
N SER A 116 6.30 -7.30 -4.11
CA SER A 116 7.21 -7.65 -5.22
C SER A 116 8.06 -8.88 -4.91
N GLY A 117 8.31 -9.16 -3.62
CA GLY A 117 9.29 -10.13 -3.16
C GLY A 117 10.75 -9.75 -3.50
N ALA A 118 11.00 -8.58 -4.09
CA ALA A 118 12.31 -8.19 -4.60
C ALA A 118 13.17 -7.47 -3.55
N ALA A 119 12.58 -6.82 -2.54
CA ALA A 119 13.28 -5.87 -1.67
C ALA A 119 14.43 -6.54 -0.90
N ALA A 120 14.25 -7.76 -0.41
CA ALA A 120 15.30 -8.46 0.34
C ALA A 120 16.53 -8.79 -0.54
N ALA A 121 16.30 -9.12 -1.82
CA ALA A 121 17.36 -9.38 -2.79
C ALA A 121 18.01 -8.07 -3.26
N LEU A 122 17.20 -7.06 -3.62
CA LEU A 122 17.67 -5.73 -4.02
C LEU A 122 18.56 -5.08 -2.95
N ALA A 123 18.20 -5.22 -1.67
CA ALA A 123 18.99 -4.68 -0.56
C ALA A 123 20.40 -5.29 -0.42
N LYS A 124 20.65 -6.44 -1.05
CA LYS A 124 21.96 -7.14 -1.04
C LYS A 124 22.77 -6.91 -2.31
N LEU A 125 22.11 -6.45 -3.38
CA LEU A 125 22.77 -6.24 -4.68
C LEU A 125 23.54 -4.90 -4.68
N PRO A 126 24.71 -4.84 -5.32
CA PRO A 126 25.34 -3.56 -5.63
C PRO A 126 24.45 -2.78 -6.60
N ARG A 127 24.47 -1.44 -6.51
CA ARG A 127 23.71 -0.55 -7.42
C ARG A 127 24.03 -0.76 -8.91
N THR A 128 25.20 -1.33 -9.21
CA THR A 128 25.67 -1.65 -10.57
C THR A 128 25.25 -3.04 -11.05
N ALA A 129 24.48 -3.79 -10.26
CA ALA A 129 24.00 -5.10 -10.66
C ALA A 129 23.12 -5.00 -11.91
N VAL A 130 23.43 -5.82 -12.91
CA VAL A 130 22.69 -5.89 -14.19
C VAL A 130 21.70 -7.07 -14.19
N SER A 131 21.91 -8.04 -13.30
CA SER A 131 21.03 -9.19 -13.16
C SER A 131 19.77 -8.83 -12.36
N PRO A 132 18.58 -9.35 -12.75
CA PRO A 132 17.37 -9.14 -11.99
C PRO A 132 17.50 -9.79 -10.59
N PRO A 133 16.85 -9.21 -9.56
CA PRO A 133 16.81 -9.82 -8.24
C PRO A 133 16.05 -11.15 -8.29
N ASN A 134 16.50 -12.13 -7.51
CA ASN A 134 15.68 -13.30 -7.23
C ASN A 134 14.47 -12.86 -6.39
N LEU A 135 13.27 -13.08 -6.93
CA LEU A 135 12.04 -12.75 -6.23
C LEU A 135 11.78 -13.76 -5.12
N GLY A 136 11.26 -13.28 -3.99
CA GLY A 136 10.71 -14.12 -2.94
C GLY A 136 9.46 -14.88 -3.38
N PRO A 137 8.90 -15.72 -2.50
CA PRO A 137 7.64 -16.40 -2.77
C PRO A 137 6.52 -15.39 -3.03
N PRO A 138 5.51 -15.75 -3.84
CA PRO A 138 4.38 -14.88 -4.10
C PRO A 138 3.59 -14.60 -2.82
N LEU A 139 2.90 -13.45 -2.81
CA LEU A 139 1.96 -13.11 -1.74
C LEU A 139 0.93 -14.23 -1.56
N SER A 140 0.72 -14.64 -0.31
CA SER A 140 -0.29 -15.62 0.05
C SER A 140 -1.53 -14.91 0.58
N PHE A 141 -2.69 -15.31 0.08
CA PHE A 141 -4.00 -14.80 0.50
C PHE A 141 -4.67 -15.76 1.47
N SER A 142 -5.54 -15.24 2.34
CA SER A 142 -6.42 -16.10 3.13
C SER A 142 -7.32 -16.91 2.17
N PRO A 143 -7.60 -18.21 2.44
CA PRO A 143 -8.61 -18.97 1.70
C PRO A 143 -10.01 -18.34 1.72
N GLU A 144 -10.25 -17.43 2.67
CA GLU A 144 -11.50 -16.67 2.82
C GLU A 144 -11.51 -15.37 1.99
N THR A 145 -10.44 -15.08 1.24
CA THR A 145 -10.36 -13.88 0.41
C THR A 145 -11.35 -13.98 -0.75
N ASP A 146 -12.35 -13.11 -0.73
CA ASP A 146 -13.41 -13.06 -1.74
C ASP A 146 -13.17 -11.93 -2.75
N LEU A 147 -12.43 -10.89 -2.35
CA LEU A 147 -12.08 -9.76 -3.19
C LEU A 147 -10.59 -9.40 -3.02
N VAL A 148 -9.87 -9.26 -4.14
CA VAL A 148 -8.51 -8.72 -4.18
C VAL A 148 -8.49 -7.50 -5.09
N ILE A 149 -8.00 -6.38 -4.58
CA ILE A 149 -7.91 -5.12 -5.32
C ILE A 149 -6.45 -4.66 -5.33
N SER A 150 -5.93 -4.32 -6.51
CA SER A 150 -4.69 -3.55 -6.65
C SER A 150 -5.01 -2.08 -6.74
N VAL A 151 -4.49 -1.26 -5.82
CA VAL A 151 -4.72 0.18 -5.80
C VAL A 151 -3.41 0.87 -6.18
N ASN A 152 -3.29 1.23 -7.46
CA ASN A 152 -2.11 1.88 -8.04
C ASN A 152 -0.77 1.12 -7.81
N LEU A 153 -0.81 -0.16 -7.44
CA LEU A 153 0.38 -0.96 -7.16
C LEU A 153 0.93 -1.62 -8.42
N LEU A 154 0.07 -2.20 -9.26
CA LEU A 154 0.50 -3.00 -10.41
C LEU A 154 1.40 -2.20 -11.37
N SER A 155 1.09 -0.91 -11.56
CA SER A 155 1.89 0.03 -12.35
C SER A 155 3.25 0.37 -11.72
N GLN A 156 3.42 0.13 -10.42
CA GLN A 156 4.62 0.51 -9.65
C GLN A 156 5.53 -0.69 -9.35
N LEU A 157 5.06 -1.93 -9.50
CA LEU A 157 5.89 -3.12 -9.28
C LEU A 157 7.20 -3.17 -10.10
N PRO A 158 7.27 -2.68 -11.36
CA PRO A 158 8.54 -2.69 -12.11
C PRO A 158 9.47 -1.53 -11.74
N GLU A 159 9.02 -0.56 -10.93
CA GLU A 159 9.84 0.61 -10.59
C GLU A 159 10.95 0.24 -9.61
N ILE A 160 12.19 0.58 -9.97
CA ILE A 160 13.35 0.36 -9.09
C ILE A 160 13.36 1.47 -8.05
N PRO A 161 13.39 1.15 -6.74
CA PRO A 161 13.35 2.16 -5.71
C PRO A 161 14.60 3.04 -5.77
N TYR A 162 14.39 4.35 -5.89
CA TYR A 162 15.45 5.33 -6.05
C TYR A 162 15.83 5.91 -4.69
N ASN A 163 16.93 5.45 -4.11
CA ASN A 163 17.53 6.13 -2.96
C ASN A 163 18.67 7.02 -3.47
N ARG A 164 18.62 8.33 -3.19
CA ARG A 164 19.77 9.23 -3.41
C ARG A 164 20.93 8.75 -2.54
#